data_AF-A0A953PMN7-F1
#
_entry.id   AF-A0A953PMN7-F1
#
_cell.length_a   1.000
_cell.length_b   1.000
_cell.length_c   1.000
_cell.angle_alpha   90.00
_cell.angle_beta   90.00
_cell.angle_gamma   90.00
#
_symmetry.space_group_name_H-M   'P 1'
#
loop_
_entity.id
_entity.type
_entity.pdbx_description
1 polymer ?
#
loop_
_entity_poly.entity_id
_entity_poly.type
_entity_poly.pdbx_seq_one_letter_code
_entity_poly.pdbx_strand_id
1 'polypeptide(L)' 'MPTPAFRLRAVMKQGTAASLPETWTHYPSVEDARAGAKLMYHNDRVLRVMVVTDSVGSFVEWIER' A
#
# COMPACT_ATOMS: atom_id res chain seq x y z
N MET A 1 7.03 5.41 21.40
CA MET A 1 6.31 6.36 20.53
C MET A 1 5.49 5.54 19.55
N PRO A 2 4.24 5.89 19.21
CA PRO A 2 3.48 5.05 18.28
C PRO A 2 4.17 5.13 16.92
N THR A 3 4.77 4.01 16.53
CA THR A 3 5.26 3.77 15.18
C THR A 3 4.11 4.06 14.21
N PRO A 4 4.36 4.67 13.04
CA PRO A 4 3.34 4.73 12.00
C PRO A 4 2.67 3.36 11.82
N ALA A 5 1.34 3.32 11.79
CA ALA A 5 0.62 2.08 11.98
C ALA A 5 0.44 1.31 10.67
N PHE A 6 0.21 2.02 9.55
CA PHE A 6 -0.15 1.38 8.29
C PHE A 6 0.52 1.99 7.05
N ARG A 7 0.68 1.16 6.03
CA ARG A 7 1.18 1.50 4.70
C ARG A 7 0.34 0.85 3.61
N LEU A 8 0.43 1.40 2.39
CA LEU A 8 -0.22 0.85 1.21
C LEU A 8 0.79 0.21 0.26
N ARG A 9 0.46 -0.98 -0.22
CA ARG A 9 1.22 -1.69 -1.26
C ARG A 9 0.29 -1.97 -2.44
N ALA A 10 0.63 -1.46 -3.62
CA ALA A 10 -0.14 -1.73 -4.83
C ALA A 10 0.45 -2.87 -5.65
N VAL A 11 -0.45 -3.67 -6.20
CA VAL A 11 -0.19 -4.56 -7.33
C VAL A 11 -0.56 -3.80 -8.59
N MET A 12 0.41 -3.61 -9.48
CA MET A 12 0.26 -2.82 -10.70
C MET A 12 0.06 -3.73 -11.91
N LYS A 13 -0.80 -3.33 -12.85
CA LYS A 13 -0.90 -3.89 -14.21
C LYS A 13 0.35 -3.60 -15.03
N GLN A 14 0.91 -2.40 -14.84
CA GLN A 14 2.13 -1.94 -15.51
C GLN A 14 2.80 -0.87 -14.65
N GLY A 15 4.13 -0.82 -14.62
CA GLY A 15 4.93 0.14 -13.86
C GLY A 15 5.23 -0.30 -12.44
N THR A 16 5.69 0.64 -11.61
CA THR A 16 6.09 0.36 -10.22
C THR A 16 5.16 1.05 -9.23
N ALA A 17 4.80 0.36 -8.15
CA ALA A 17 4.01 0.96 -7.07
C ALA A 17 4.71 2.18 -6.45
N ALA A 18 6.05 2.22 -6.48
CA ALA A 18 6.85 3.34 -5.96
C ALA A 18 6.59 4.68 -6.67
N SER A 19 5.96 4.67 -7.86
CA SER A 19 5.56 5.90 -8.54
C SER A 19 4.27 6.52 -8.01
N LEU A 20 3.57 5.85 -7.09
CA LEU A 20 2.33 6.34 -6.47
C LEU A 20 2.66 7.01 -5.12
N PRO A 21 2.31 8.29 -4.92
CA PRO A 21 2.58 9.00 -3.66
C PRO A 21 2.04 8.28 -2.42
N GLU A 22 0.87 7.65 -2.55
CA GLU A 22 0.17 6.94 -1.46
C GLU A 22 0.97 5.77 -0.89
N THR A 23 1.92 5.20 -1.66
CA THR A 23 2.77 4.08 -1.19
C THR A 23 3.89 4.51 -0.23
N TRP A 24 4.22 5.80 -0.22
CA TRP A 24 5.22 6.38 0.68
C TRP A 24 4.59 6.92 1.97
N THR A 25 3.28 7.15 1.96
CA THR A 25 2.53 7.69 3.10
C THR A 25 2.46 6.69 4.24
N HIS A 26 2.69 7.21 5.44
CA HIS A 26 2.45 6.51 6.69
C HIS A 26 1.09 6.93 7.24
N TYR A 27 0.17 5.98 7.35
CA TYR A 27 -1.18 6.24 7.81
C TYR A 27 -1.31 5.97 9.31
N PRO A 28 -1.91 6.89 10.08
CA PRO A 28 -2.05 6.73 11.52
C PRO A 28 -3.18 5.76 11.91
N SER A 29 -4.11 5.48 11.00
CA SER A 29 -5.24 4.56 11.18
C SER A 29 -5.48 3.70 9.93
N VAL A 30 -6.24 2.60 10.11
CA VAL A 30 -6.65 1.75 8.98
C VAL A 30 -7.68 2.45 8.11
N GLU A 31 -8.50 3.33 8.68
CA GLU A 31 -9.48 4.16 7.99
C GLU A 31 -8.80 5.14 7.02
N ASP A 32 -7.75 5.83 7.48
CA ASP A 32 -6.97 6.74 6.64
C ASP A 32 -6.26 5.99 5.50
N ALA A 33 -5.72 4.81 5.79
CA ALA A 33 -5.11 3.95 4.78
C ALA A 33 -6.15 3.51 3.72
N ARG A 34 -7.37 3.16 4.14
CA ARG A 34 -8.46 2.82 3.20
C ARG A 34 -8.87 4.01 2.34
N ALA A 35 -8.85 5.23 2.88
CA ALA A 35 -9.09 6.43 2.09
C ALA A 35 -8.00 6.63 1.02
N GLY A 36 -6.72 6.44 1.38
CA GLY A 36 -5.61 6.43 0.43
C GLY A 36 -5.75 5.34 -0.64
N ALA A 37 -6.15 4.13 -0.25
CA ALA A 37 -6.37 3.02 -1.19
C ALA A 37 -7.45 3.35 -2.23
N LYS A 38 -8.54 4.02 -1.81
CA LYS A 38 -9.57 4.49 -2.76
C LYS A 38 -9.00 5.48 -3.78
N LEU A 39 -8.11 6.39 -3.36
CA LEU A 39 -7.45 7.32 -4.27
C LEU A 39 -6.57 6.60 -5.29
N MET A 40 -5.83 5.57 -4.86
CA MET A 40 -4.98 4.77 -5.76
C MET A 40 -5.78 4.09 -6.88
N TYR A 41 -7.03 3.68 -6.62
CA TYR A 41 -7.88 3.08 -7.64
C TYR A 41 -8.39 4.05 -8.71
N HIS A 42 -8.16 5.36 -8.58
CA HIS A 42 -8.33 6.29 -9.71
C HIS A 42 -7.26 6.12 -10.79
N ASN A 43 -6.13 5.47 -10.46
CA ASN A 43 -5.12 5.06 -11.43
C ASN A 43 -5.50 3.69 -12.00
N ASP A 44 -5.83 3.65 -13.29
CA ASP A 44 -6.30 2.47 -14.01
C ASP A 44 -5.26 1.33 -14.07
N ARG A 45 -4.00 1.64 -13.77
CA ARG A 45 -2.91 0.66 -13.71
C ARG A 45 -2.83 -0.04 -12.35
N VAL A 46 -3.59 0.39 -11.34
CA VAL A 46 -3.66 -0.29 -10.04
C VAL A 46 -4.67 -1.43 -10.10
N LEU A 47 -4.20 -2.67 -9.89
CA LEU A 47 -5.06 -3.85 -9.89
C LEU A 47 -5.62 -4.17 -8.50
N ARG A 48 -4.76 -4.06 -7.47
CA ARG A 48 -5.10 -4.34 -6.08
C ARG A 48 -4.27 -3.46 -5.16
N VAL A 49 -4.81 -3.14 -3.98
CA VAL A 49 -4.10 -2.42 -2.92
C VAL A 49 -4.21 -3.22 -1.63
N MET A 50 -3.08 -3.45 -0.97
CA MET A 50 -2.98 -4.07 0.35
C MET A 50 -2.70 -2.99 1.38
N VAL A 51 -3.44 -3.02 2.49
CA VAL A 51 -3.10 -2.27 3.70
C VAL A 51 -2.23 -3.18 4.55
N VAL A 52 -1.01 -2.76 4.85
CA VAL A 52 -0.06 -3.49 5.68
C VAL A 52 0.25 -2.70 6.93
N THR A 53 0.61 -3.38 8.02
CA THR A 53 1.19 -2.69 9.17
C THR A 53 2.57 -2.17 8.80
N ASP A 54 2.92 -0.96 9.22
CA ASP A 54 4.27 -0.41 9.02
C ASP A 54 5.22 -0.89 10.11
N SER A 55 5.40 -2.21 10.16
CA SER A 55 6.33 -2.92 11.03
C SER A 55 7.52 -3.42 10.22
N VAL A 56 8.73 -3.20 10.76
CA VAL A 56 9.95 -3.78 10.18
C VAL A 56 9.90 -5.30 10.36
N GLY A 57 10.11 -6.06 9.28
CA GLY A 57 10.32 -7.52 9.35
C GLY A 57 9.12 -8.41 9.02
N SER A 58 8.02 -7.88 8.48
CA SER A 58 6.92 -8.72 8.00
C SER A 58 7.36 -9.50 6.74
N PHE A 59 7.47 -10.84 6.83
CA PHE A 59 7.75 -11.71 5.68
C PHE A 59 6.61 -11.66 4.67
N VAL A 60 6.94 -11.46 3.39
CA VAL A 60 6.00 -11.51 2.28
C VAL A 60 6.62 -12.36 1.18
N GLU A 61 5.92 -13.42 0.79
CA GLU A 61 6.31 -14.29 -0.32
C GLU A 61 5.26 -14.22 -1.42
N TRP A 62 5.74 -14.06 -2.65
CA TRP A 62 4.92 -14.15 -3.86
C TRP A 62 5.24 -15.47 -4.54
N ILE A 63 4.28 -16.39 -4.56
CA ILE A 63 4.36 -17.62 -5.33
C ILE A 63 3.64 -17.37 -6.65
N GLU A 64 4.40 -17.41 -7.74
CA GLU A 64 3.89 -17.37 -9.10
C GLU A 64 3.88 -18.78 -9.71
N ARG A 65 3.12 -18.98 -10.79
CA ARG A 65 2.91 -20.28 -11.43
C ARG A 65 4.04 -20.64 -12.40
#